data_AF-F3GPM7-F1
#
_entry.id   AF-F3GPM7-F1
#
_cell.length_a   1.000
_cell.length_b   1.000
_cell.length_c   1.000
_cell.angle_alpha   90.00
_cell.angle_beta   90.00
_cell.angle_gamma   90.00
#
_symmetry.space_group_name_H-M   'P 1'
#
loop_
_entity.id
_entity.type
_entity.pdbx_description
1 polymer ?
#
loop_
_entity_poly.entity_id
_entity_poly.type
_entity_poly.pdbx_seq_one_letter_code
_entity_poly.pdbx_strand_id
1 'polypeptide(L)' 'ERANGGTLFLDEITSLSLAGQSKLLRALQEREIERVGGVHGIKVNVRVVAATNVDLRKAVAAGD' A
#
# COMPACT_ATOMS: atom_id res chain seq x y z
N GLU A 1 9.94 -2.28 7.80
CA GLU A 1 11.05 -3.22 8.09
C GLU A 1 10.66 -4.67 8.46
N ARG A 2 9.67 -4.92 9.34
CA ARG A 2 9.38 -6.29 9.86
C ARG A 2 9.08 -7.36 8.80
N ALA A 3 8.60 -6.97 7.62
CA ALA A 3 8.29 -7.86 6.50
C ALA A 3 9.33 -7.83 5.37
N ASN A 4 10.50 -7.20 5.55
CA ASN A 4 11.54 -7.19 4.52
C ASN A 4 12.04 -8.62 4.24
N GLY A 5 11.98 -9.04 2.97
CA GLY A 5 12.17 -10.43 2.54
C GLY A 5 10.93 -11.31 2.74
N GLY A 6 9.81 -10.76 3.19
CA GLY A 6 8.57 -11.46 3.52
C GLY A 6 7.35 -10.96 2.74
N THR A 7 6.16 -11.21 3.30
CA THR A 7 4.88 -10.80 2.71
C THR A 7 4.14 -9.84 3.64
N LEU A 8 3.61 -8.76 3.09
CA LEU A 8 2.67 -7.85 3.74
C LEU A 8 1.26 -8.17 3.26
N PHE A 9 0.38 -8.56 4.18
CA PHE A 9 -1.04 -8.70 3.91
C PHE A 9 -1.77 -7.41 4.28
N LEU A 10 -2.59 -6.90 3.36
CA LEU A 10 -3.44 -5.73 3.56
C LEU A 10 -4.89 -6.16 3.43
N ASP A 11 -5.63 -6.10 4.52
CA ASP A 11 -7.08 -6.36 4.50
C ASP A 11 -7.85 -5.06 4.25
N GLU A 12 -9.04 -5.19 3.65
CA GLU A 12 -9.93 -4.09 3.30
C GLU A 12 -9.20 -2.91 2.62
N ILE A 13 -8.48 -3.17 1.52
CA ILE A 13 -7.62 -2.15 0.87
C ILE A 13 -8.38 -0.88 0.46
N THR A 14 -9.68 -1.00 0.20
CA THR A 14 -10.60 0.09 -0.13
C THR A 14 -10.93 1.02 1.04
N SER A 15 -10.61 0.63 2.28
CA SER A 15 -10.78 1.48 3.47
C SER A 15 -9.70 2.56 3.60
N LEU A 16 -8.61 2.46 2.83
CA LEU A 16 -7.55 3.47 2.82
C LEU A 16 -8.09 4.79 2.25
N SER A 17 -7.81 5.89 2.94
CA SER A 17 -8.02 7.23 2.40
C SER A 17 -7.24 7.41 1.09
N LEU A 18 -7.68 8.31 0.20
CA LEU A 18 -6.99 8.62 -1.06
C LEU A 18 -5.51 8.99 -0.87
N ALA A 19 -5.21 9.70 0.22
CA ALA A 19 -3.83 10.02 0.61
C ALA A 19 -3.05 8.75 1.01
N GLY A 20 -3.68 7.82 1.73
CA GLY A 20 -3.11 6.51 2.07
C GLY A 20 -2.87 5.65 0.83
N GLN A 21 -3.83 5.61 -0.09
CA GLN A 21 -3.72 4.90 -1.37
C GLN A 21 -2.56 5.45 -2.22
N SER A 22 -2.44 6.77 -2.32
CA SER A 22 -1.32 7.43 -3.02
C SER A 22 0.04 7.06 -2.42
N LYS A 23 0.13 7.03 -1.08
CA LYS A 23 1.36 6.63 -0.39
C LYS A 23 1.69 5.15 -0.61
N LEU A 24 0.68 4.27 -0.59
CA LEU A 24 0.88 2.86 -0.89
C LEU A 24 1.35 2.66 -2.33
N LEU A 25 0.76 3.35 -3.30
CA LEU A 25 1.19 3.29 -4.70
C LEU A 25 2.67 3.70 -4.83
N ARG A 26 3.05 4.81 -4.20
CA ARG A 26 4.45 5.26 -4.18
C ARG A 26 5.38 4.22 -3.56
N ALA A 27 4.98 3.62 -2.43
CA ALA A 27 5.77 2.59 -1.77
C ALA A 27 5.95 1.34 -2.64
N LEU A 28 4.93 0.92 -3.39
CA LEU A 28 4.99 -0.19 -4.33
C LEU A 28 5.89 0.11 -5.53
N GLN A 29 5.81 1.32 -6.08
CA GLN A 29 6.59 1.76 -7.23
C GLN A 29 8.08 1.94 -6.91
N GLU A 30 8.37 2.68 -5.84
CA GLU A 30 9.74 3.02 -5.44
C GLU A 30 10.42 1.88 -4.66
N ARG A 31 9.62 0.93 -4.16
CA ARG A 31 10.03 -0.10 -3.19
C ARG A 31 10.71 0.53 -1.98
N GLU A 32 10.18 1.65 -1.53
CA GLU A 32 10.65 2.42 -0.38
C GLU A 32 9.51 2.78 0.55
N ILE A 33 9.80 2.88 1.85
CA ILE A 33 8.88 3.40 2.85
C ILE A 33 9.55 4.48 3.68
N GLU A 34 8.76 5.45 4.14
CA GLU A 34 9.19 6.44 5.14
C GLU A 34 8.51 6.13 6.47
N ARG A 35 9.25 6.29 7.57
CA ARG A 35 8.65 6.22 8.91
C ARG A 35 7.78 7.46 9.14
N VAL A 36 6.75 7.34 9.97
CA VAL A 36 5.96 8.50 10.38
C VAL A 36 6.88 9.54 11.05
N GLY A 37 6.92 10.75 10.50
CA GLY A 37 7.83 11.82 10.93
C GLY A 37 9.29 11.68 10.46
N GLY A 38 9.62 10.61 9.74
CA GLY A 38 10.91 10.45 9.07
C GLY A 38 10.96 11.23 7.77
N VAL A 39 12.18 11.53 7.31
CA VAL A 39 12.44 12.30 6.10
C VAL A 39 13.28 11.54 5.07
N HIS A 40 13.58 10.26 5.31
CA HIS A 40 14.42 9.43 4.46
C HIS A 40 13.69 8.14 4.12
N GLY A 41 13.72 7.77 2.84
CA GLY A 41 13.19 6.52 2.32
C GLY A 41 14.04 5.32 2.72
N ILE A 42 13.38 4.22 3.06
CA ILE A 42 14.00 2.95 3.42
C ILE A 42 13.61 1.93 2.36
N LYS A 43 14.59 1.42 1.60
CA LYS A 43 14.37 0.36 0.61
C LYS A 43 13.85 -0.91 1.27
N VAL A 44 12.82 -1.50 0.68
CA VAL A 44 12.20 -2.73 1.17
C VAL A 44 11.93 -3.69 0.02
N ASN A 45 12.18 -4.97 0.26
CA ASN A 45 11.79 -6.06 -0.64
C ASN A 45 10.64 -6.82 0.01
N VAL A 46 9.40 -6.54 -0.39
CA VAL A 46 8.21 -7.11 0.25
C VAL A 46 7.23 -7.55 -0.83
N ARG A 47 6.69 -8.77 -0.71
CA ARG A 47 5.54 -9.20 -1.49
C ARG A 47 4.28 -8.61 -0.85
N VAL A 48 3.42 -7.96 -1.63
CA VAL A 48 2.15 -7.42 -1.11
C VAL A 48 0.99 -8.29 -1.59
N VAL A 49 0.10 -8.66 -0.66
CA VAL A 49 -1.16 -9.35 -0.93
C VAL A 49 -2.26 -8.50 -0.33
N ALA A 50 -3.23 -8.08 -1.13
CA ALA A 50 -4.34 -7.26 -0.69
C ALA A 50 -5.66 -8.02 -0.79
N ALA A 51 -6.58 -7.75 0.13
CA ALA A 51 -7.95 -8.24 0.12
C ALA A 51 -8.94 -7.07 0.27
N THR A 52 -10.15 -7.25 -0.23
CA THR A 52 -11.29 -6.35 -0.03
C THR A 52 -12.58 -7.11 -0.27
N ASN A 53 -13.65 -6.69 0.40
CA ASN A 53 -15.01 -7.17 0.19
C ASN A 53 -15.75 -6.40 -0.93
N VAL A 54 -15.13 -5.38 -1.51
CA VAL A 54 -15.70 -4.56 -2.60
C VAL A 54 -15.16 -5.01 -3.95
N ASP A 55 -15.98 -4.92 -5.00
CA ASP A 55 -15.53 -5.08 -6.38
C ASP A 55 -14.63 -3.90 -6.77
N LEU A 56 -13.33 -4.07 -6.59
CA LEU A 56 -12.33 -3.03 -6.77
C LEU A 56 -12.32 -2.46 -8.20
N ARG A 57 -12.62 -3.28 -9.21
CA ARG A 57 -12.63 -2.80 -10.61
C ARG A 57 -13.79 -1.85 -10.85
N LYS A 58 -14.95 -2.13 -10.26
CA LYS A 58 -16.12 -1.23 -10.34
C LYS A 58 -15.89 0.06 -9.57
N ALA A 59 -15.35 -0.03 -8.36
CA ALA A 59 -15.03 1.16 -7.55
C ALA A 59 -14.07 2.11 -8.30
N VAL A 60 -12.99 1.57 -8.87
CA VAL A 60 -12.04 2.36 -9.67
C VAL A 60 -12.70 3.00 -10.89
N ALA A 61 -13.60 2.28 -11.58
CA ALA A 61 -14.32 2.82 -12.74
C ALA A 61 -15.33 3.93 -12.37
N ALA A 62 -15.89 3.88 -11.15
CA ALA A 62 -16.78 4.91 -10.61
C ALA A 62 -16.04 6.13 -10.05
N GLY A 63 -14.74 5.99 -9.76
CA GLY A 63 -13.95 7.03 -9.10
C GLY A 63 -14.13 7.08 -7.58
N ASP A 64 -14.54 5.95 -6.99
CA ASP A 64 -14.73 5.75 -5.55
C ASP A 64 -13.42 5.49 -4.80
#